data_AF-A0A7S0AAA4-F1
#
_entry.id   AF-A0A7S0AAA4-F1
#
_cell.length_a   1.000
_cell.length_b   1.000
_cell.length_c   1.000
_cell.angle_alpha   90.00
_cell.angle_beta   90.00
_cell.angle_gamma   90.00
#
_symmetry.space_group_name_H-M   'P 1'
#
loop_
_entity.id
_entity.type
_entity.pdbx_description
1 polymer ?
#
loop_
_entity_poly.entity_id
_entity_poly.type
_entity_poly.pdbx_seq_one_letter_code
_entity_poly.pdbx_strand_id
1 'polypeptide(L)'
;AGQTPVDCMLCNLPGPAPDGSPALLRHDDVVTFFHEFGHIMHGLCAEGHANQTRLAKCPRDFVEAPSQMLENWCYNQSVLTRLSKHKDTGEPLPEAKVQALLKAKNVNEGLMMLRQVYLGTLDLAIHGEEPPVDAAGLQALADELRPKVSLIDNPPGCNILRNFGHLMNQYSAAYYGYLWAEVLSADMFATRFEADPFSKEAGMAYRKGVLAVGGVGKIAEHLEGFLGRKATEDAFLRSRGITAA
;
A
#
# COMPACT_ATOMS: atom_id res chain seq x y z
N ALA A 1 32.94 0.47 -12.10
CA ALA A 1 31.79 0.46 -13.03
C ALA A 1 30.52 0.39 -12.20
N GLY A 2 29.47 1.14 -12.55
CA GLY A 2 28.18 1.04 -11.86
C GLY A 2 27.47 -0.28 -12.19
N GLN A 3 26.67 -0.80 -11.26
CA GLN A 3 25.81 -1.96 -11.49
C GLN A 3 24.38 -1.45 -11.78
N THR A 4 23.78 -1.90 -12.87
CA THR A 4 22.37 -1.62 -13.17
C THR A 4 21.48 -2.44 -12.25
N PRO A 5 20.45 -1.84 -11.60
CA PRO A 5 19.52 -2.59 -10.77
C PRO A 5 18.72 -3.59 -11.61
N VAL A 6 18.47 -4.76 -11.04
CA VAL A 6 17.62 -5.81 -11.59
C VAL A 6 16.65 -6.20 -10.48
N ASP A 7 15.36 -6.21 -10.81
CA ASP A 7 14.29 -6.50 -9.85
C ASP A 7 13.28 -7.48 -10.46
N CYS A 8 12.50 -8.14 -9.62
CA CYS A 8 11.52 -9.14 -10.04
C CYS A 8 10.21 -8.95 -9.30
N MET A 9 9.12 -8.83 -10.07
CA MET A 9 7.76 -8.78 -9.55
C MET A 9 7.12 -10.16 -9.68
N LEU A 10 6.66 -10.72 -8.55
CA LEU A 10 5.91 -11.96 -8.52
C LEU A 10 4.49 -11.65 -8.06
N CYS A 11 3.51 -11.83 -8.94
CA CYS A 11 2.10 -11.60 -8.62
C CYS A 11 1.28 -12.88 -8.88
N ASN A 12 0.30 -13.14 -8.01
CA ASN A 12 -0.68 -14.21 -8.18
C ASN A 12 -1.92 -13.69 -8.94
N LEU A 13 -1.70 -13.15 -10.14
CA LEU A 13 -2.78 -12.70 -11.01
C LEU A 13 -3.41 -13.91 -11.74
N PRO A 14 -4.71 -13.85 -12.09
CA PRO A 14 -5.32 -14.91 -12.87
C PRO A 14 -4.57 -15.10 -14.19
N GLY A 15 -4.28 -16.36 -14.53
CA GLY A 15 -3.77 -16.74 -15.84
C GLY A 15 -4.89 -16.79 -16.89
N PRO A 16 -4.54 -16.95 -18.18
CA PRO A 16 -5.52 -17.24 -19.21
C PRO A 16 -6.39 -18.45 -18.82
N ALA A 17 -7.67 -18.41 -19.18
CA ALA A 17 -8.56 -19.52 -18.88
C ALA A 17 -8.17 -20.77 -19.71
N PRO A 18 -8.55 -21.99 -19.29
CA PRO A 18 -8.22 -23.22 -20.01
C PRO A 18 -8.71 -23.27 -21.46
N ASP A 19 -9.75 -22.49 -21.78
CA ASP A 19 -10.30 -22.35 -23.13
C ASP A 19 -9.52 -21.36 -24.02
N GLY A 20 -8.42 -20.80 -23.52
CA GLY A 20 -7.58 -19.83 -24.21
C GLY A 20 -8.08 -18.39 -24.14
N SER A 21 -9.17 -18.11 -23.42
CA SER A 21 -9.65 -16.75 -23.27
C SER A 21 -8.71 -15.89 -22.39
N PRO A 22 -8.62 -14.56 -22.66
CA PRO A 22 -7.72 -13.69 -21.91
C PRO A 22 -8.02 -13.66 -20.41
N ALA A 23 -6.98 -13.54 -19.59
CA ALA A 23 -7.13 -13.28 -18.17
C ALA A 23 -7.82 -11.92 -17.95
N LEU A 24 -8.92 -11.92 -17.21
CA LEU A 24 -9.59 -10.70 -16.78
C LEU A 24 -9.24 -10.42 -15.34
N LEU A 25 -8.72 -9.22 -15.09
CA LEU A 25 -8.35 -8.76 -13.76
C LEU A 25 -9.57 -8.15 -13.06
N ARG A 26 -9.76 -8.48 -11.79
CA ARG A 26 -10.62 -7.69 -10.91
C ARG A 26 -9.94 -6.34 -10.66
N HIS A 27 -10.69 -5.35 -10.19
CA HIS A 27 -10.11 -4.05 -9.89
C HIS A 27 -9.02 -4.16 -8.81
N ASP A 28 -9.24 -4.95 -7.75
CA ASP A 28 -8.23 -5.23 -6.72
C ASP A 28 -6.95 -5.85 -7.30
N ASP A 29 -7.06 -6.71 -8.31
CA ASP A 29 -5.90 -7.31 -8.98
C ASP A 29 -5.08 -6.22 -9.72
N VAL A 30 -5.74 -5.19 -10.28
CA VAL A 30 -5.08 -4.03 -10.89
C VAL A 30 -4.42 -3.15 -9.82
N VAL A 31 -5.08 -2.92 -8.69
CA VAL A 31 -4.52 -2.18 -7.55
C VAL A 31 -3.26 -2.87 -7.03
N THR A 32 -3.33 -4.19 -6.79
CA THR A 32 -2.16 -4.99 -6.39
C THR A 32 -1.04 -4.91 -7.42
N PHE A 33 -1.35 -4.96 -8.72
CA PHE A 33 -0.32 -4.81 -9.75
C PHE A 33 0.39 -3.45 -9.66
N PHE A 34 -0.35 -2.35 -9.47
CA PHE A 34 0.23 -1.02 -9.31
C PHE A 34 1.08 -0.89 -8.03
N HIS A 35 0.62 -1.50 -6.93
CA HIS A 35 1.37 -1.58 -5.68
C HIS A 35 2.73 -2.24 -5.91
N GLU A 36 2.73 -3.47 -6.42
CA GLU A 36 3.97 -4.23 -6.63
C GLU A 36 4.88 -3.55 -7.66
N PHE A 37 4.31 -2.98 -8.71
CA PHE A 37 5.07 -2.20 -9.69
C PHE A 37 5.73 -0.96 -9.07
N GLY A 38 5.15 -0.37 -8.03
CA GLY A 38 5.77 0.70 -7.27
C GLY A 38 7.05 0.28 -6.57
N HIS A 39 7.08 -0.91 -5.97
CA HIS A 39 8.30 -1.47 -5.39
C HIS A 39 9.39 -1.67 -6.45
N ILE A 40 9.01 -2.18 -7.63
CA ILE A 40 9.95 -2.31 -8.76
C ILE A 40 10.49 -0.96 -9.20
N MET A 41 9.64 0.06 -9.34
CA MET A 41 10.09 1.40 -9.70
C MET A 41 11.02 2.00 -8.64
N HIS A 42 10.76 1.75 -7.36
CA HIS A 42 11.61 2.18 -6.27
C HIS A 42 13.00 1.53 -6.34
N GLY A 43 13.07 0.22 -6.60
CA GLY A 43 14.33 -0.50 -6.82
C GLY A 43 15.09 -0.03 -8.07
N LEU A 44 14.40 0.13 -9.21
CA LEU A 44 15.02 0.50 -10.48
C LEU A 44 15.46 1.97 -10.55
N CYS A 45 14.81 2.86 -9.81
CA CYS A 45 15.16 4.28 -9.77
C CYS A 45 16.21 4.63 -8.73
N ALA A 46 16.58 3.70 -7.83
CA ALA A 46 17.58 3.93 -6.79
C ALA A 46 18.95 4.36 -7.38
N GLU A 47 19.53 5.44 -6.86
CA GLU A 47 20.81 5.98 -7.31
C GLU A 47 21.80 6.04 -6.14
N GLY A 48 22.98 5.43 -6.30
CA GLY A 48 24.03 5.41 -5.27
C GLY A 48 24.55 4.01 -4.99
N HIS A 49 25.08 3.79 -3.78
CA HIS A 49 25.61 2.49 -3.41
C HIS A 49 24.46 1.54 -3.02
N ALA A 50 24.36 0.39 -3.71
CA ALA A 50 23.27 -0.57 -3.54
C ALA A 50 23.11 -1.09 -2.10
N ASN A 51 24.19 -1.11 -1.31
CA ASN A 51 24.13 -1.48 0.11
C ASN A 51 23.37 -0.47 0.99
N GLN A 52 23.08 0.73 0.47
CA GLN A 52 22.40 1.83 1.15
C GLN A 52 21.04 2.14 0.51
N THR A 53 20.93 2.08 -0.82
CA THR A 53 19.76 2.58 -1.56
C THR A 53 18.74 1.51 -1.92
N ARG A 54 19.07 0.22 -1.78
CA ARG A 54 18.12 -0.88 -2.06
C ARG A 54 16.88 -0.80 -1.17
N LEU A 55 15.73 -1.25 -1.68
CA LEU A 55 14.44 -1.26 -0.99
C LEU A 55 14.49 -1.90 0.42
N ALA A 56 15.28 -2.96 0.59
CA ALA A 56 15.50 -3.62 1.87
C ALA A 56 16.21 -2.75 2.95
N LYS A 57 16.71 -1.56 2.57
CA LYS A 57 17.31 -0.58 3.47
C LYS A 57 16.40 0.59 3.79
N CYS A 58 15.26 0.71 3.11
CA CYS A 58 14.24 1.68 3.50
C CYS A 58 13.65 1.32 4.88
N PRO A 59 13.36 2.31 5.72
CA PRO A 59 12.56 2.11 6.93
C PRO A 59 11.24 1.40 6.61
N ARG A 60 10.82 0.47 7.46
CA ARG A 60 9.63 -0.37 7.22
C ARG A 60 8.32 0.44 7.22
N ASP A 61 8.30 1.53 7.96
CA ASP A 61 7.21 2.50 7.98
C ASP A 61 7.18 3.42 6.73
N PHE A 62 8.22 3.43 5.91
CA PHE A 62 8.24 4.22 4.67
C PHE A 62 8.19 3.39 3.40
N VAL A 63 8.70 2.16 3.42
CA VAL A 63 8.92 1.35 2.21
C VAL A 63 7.64 1.14 1.38
N GLU A 64 6.47 1.13 2.02
CA GLU A 64 5.16 0.99 1.37
C GLU A 64 4.59 2.30 0.81
N ALA A 65 5.11 3.47 1.22
CA ALA A 65 4.51 4.74 0.81
C ALA A 65 4.63 4.97 -0.71
N PRO A 66 5.77 4.66 -1.37
CA PRO A 66 5.89 4.69 -2.83
C PRO A 66 4.92 3.76 -3.58
N SER A 67 4.72 2.53 -3.10
CA SER A 67 3.82 1.55 -3.73
C SER A 67 2.36 1.95 -3.55
N GLN A 68 1.96 2.30 -2.32
CA GLN A 68 0.60 2.74 -2.00
C GLN A 68 0.23 4.07 -2.68
N MET A 69 1.20 4.95 -2.92
CA MET A 69 0.94 6.19 -3.65
C MET A 69 0.45 5.87 -5.07
N LEU A 70 1.06 4.89 -5.75
CA LEU A 70 0.69 4.49 -7.10
C LEU A 70 -0.69 3.84 -7.17
N GLU A 71 -1.20 3.24 -6.09
CA GLU A 71 -2.57 2.70 -6.05
C GLU A 71 -3.63 3.78 -6.33
N ASN A 72 -3.35 5.05 -6.02
CA ASN A 72 -4.27 6.15 -6.29
C ASN A 72 -4.55 6.35 -7.79
N TRP A 73 -3.63 5.93 -8.68
CA TRP A 73 -3.88 5.93 -10.12
C TRP A 73 -5.01 4.99 -10.52
N CYS A 74 -5.21 3.89 -9.78
CA CYS A 74 -6.31 2.95 -10.01
C CYS A 74 -7.68 3.51 -9.60
N TYR A 75 -7.73 4.69 -8.98
CA TYR A 75 -8.95 5.41 -8.60
C TYR A 75 -9.06 6.78 -9.27
N ASN A 76 -8.24 7.05 -10.30
CA ASN A 76 -8.39 8.25 -11.11
C ASN A 76 -9.17 7.95 -12.39
N GLN A 77 -10.23 8.71 -12.67
CA GLN A 77 -11.10 8.48 -13.83
C GLN A 77 -10.35 8.49 -15.16
N SER A 78 -9.47 9.48 -15.39
CA SER A 78 -8.71 9.58 -16.64
C SER A 78 -7.76 8.40 -16.85
N VAL A 79 -7.19 7.90 -15.75
CA VAL A 79 -6.30 6.73 -15.76
C VAL A 79 -7.10 5.45 -16.00
N LEU A 80 -8.21 5.24 -15.29
CA LEU A 80 -9.08 4.08 -15.45
C LEU A 80 -9.57 3.94 -16.89
N THR A 81 -10.01 5.03 -17.51
CA THR A 81 -10.42 5.05 -18.93
C THR A 81 -9.27 4.66 -19.86
N ARG A 82 -8.03 5.05 -19.54
CA ARG A 82 -6.84 4.71 -20.34
C ARG A 82 -6.38 3.26 -20.14
N LEU A 83 -6.55 2.71 -18.94
CA LEU A 83 -6.12 1.36 -18.58
C LEU A 83 -7.09 0.26 -19.04
N SER A 84 -8.30 0.61 -19.46
CA SER A 84 -9.38 -0.35 -19.68
C SER A 84 -10.00 -0.26 -21.07
N LYS A 85 -10.40 -1.42 -21.59
CA LYS A 85 -11.26 -1.58 -22.77
C LYS A 85 -12.00 -2.90 -22.67
N HIS A 86 -13.18 -2.99 -23.27
CA HIS A 86 -13.90 -4.25 -23.35
C HIS A 86 -13.10 -5.27 -24.17
N LYS A 87 -12.99 -6.50 -23.67
CA LYS A 87 -12.13 -7.52 -24.28
C LYS A 87 -12.51 -7.87 -25.72
N ASP A 88 -13.80 -7.86 -26.03
CA ASP A 88 -14.33 -8.31 -27.34
C ASP A 88 -14.61 -7.15 -28.29
N THR A 89 -15.11 -6.02 -27.76
CA THR A 89 -15.58 -4.88 -28.58
C THR A 89 -14.54 -3.75 -28.65
N GLY A 90 -13.56 -3.74 -27.74
CA GLY A 90 -12.58 -2.65 -27.62
C GLY A 90 -13.17 -1.33 -27.11
N GLU A 91 -14.46 -1.29 -26.77
CA GLU A 91 -15.12 -0.09 -26.26
C GLU A 91 -14.51 0.35 -24.91
N PRO A 92 -14.43 1.66 -24.66
CA PRO A 92 -13.92 2.17 -23.38
C PRO A 92 -14.84 1.80 -22.22
N LEU A 93 -14.30 1.79 -21.00
CA LEU A 93 -15.08 1.60 -19.79
C LEU A 93 -16.15 2.70 -19.67
N PRO A 94 -17.45 2.38 -19.57
CA PRO A 94 -18.49 3.39 -19.48
C PRO A 94 -18.33 4.28 -18.25
N GLU A 95 -18.52 5.58 -18.42
CA GLU A 95 -18.40 6.58 -17.36
C GLU A 95 -19.22 6.23 -16.11
N ALA A 96 -20.46 5.75 -16.31
CA ALA A 96 -21.32 5.32 -15.20
C ALA A 96 -20.69 4.20 -14.35
N LYS A 97 -19.90 3.30 -14.95
CA LYS A 97 -19.18 2.25 -14.22
C LYS A 97 -17.97 2.79 -13.49
N VAL A 98 -17.25 3.75 -14.07
CA VAL A 98 -16.16 4.46 -13.39
C VAL A 98 -16.70 5.15 -12.13
N GLN A 99 -17.77 5.93 -12.26
CA GLN A 99 -18.38 6.61 -11.12
C GLN A 99 -18.91 5.64 -10.06
N ALA A 100 -19.46 4.50 -10.46
CA ALA A 100 -19.89 3.46 -9.52
C ALA A 100 -18.70 2.87 -8.74
N LEU A 101 -17.58 2.58 -9.42
CA LEU A 101 -16.34 2.10 -8.79
C LEU A 101 -15.79 3.12 -7.79
N LEU A 102 -15.70 4.40 -8.18
CA LEU A 102 -15.19 5.46 -7.32
C LEU A 102 -16.05 5.67 -6.08
N LYS A 103 -17.38 5.59 -6.22
CA LYS A 103 -18.32 5.66 -5.08
C LYS A 103 -18.21 4.44 -4.17
N ALA A 104 -17.90 3.27 -4.72
CA ALA A 104 -17.75 2.03 -3.96
C ALA A 104 -16.43 1.95 -3.18
N LYS A 105 -15.44 2.80 -3.51
CA LYS A 105 -14.09 2.78 -2.91
C LYS A 105 -14.10 2.70 -1.38
N ASN A 106 -14.97 3.48 -0.72
CA ASN A 106 -14.97 3.62 0.74
C ASN A 106 -16.05 2.74 1.42
N VAL A 107 -16.69 1.82 0.69
CA VAL A 107 -17.64 0.87 1.30
C VAL A 107 -16.89 -0.03 2.28
N ASN A 108 -17.36 -0.10 3.53
CA ASN A 108 -16.75 -0.83 4.65
C ASN A 108 -15.39 -0.32 5.13
N GLU A 109 -14.95 0.88 4.70
CA GLU A 109 -13.63 1.42 5.02
C GLU A 109 -13.35 1.45 6.52
N GLY A 110 -14.33 1.84 7.35
CA GLY A 110 -14.20 1.83 8.82
C GLY A 110 -13.80 0.46 9.37
N LEU A 111 -14.45 -0.63 8.92
CA LEU A 111 -14.13 -1.99 9.36
C LEU A 111 -12.79 -2.47 8.80
N MET A 112 -12.44 -2.06 7.58
CA MET A 112 -11.14 -2.38 6.98
C MET A 112 -9.99 -1.70 7.74
N MET A 113 -10.14 -0.42 8.11
CA MET A 113 -9.16 0.29 8.93
C MET A 113 -9.03 -0.33 10.32
N LEU A 114 -10.15 -0.60 11.01
CA LEU A 114 -10.09 -1.24 12.33
C LEU A 114 -9.43 -2.63 12.26
N ARG A 115 -9.59 -3.37 11.15
CA ARG A 115 -8.85 -4.62 10.92
C ARG A 115 -7.35 -4.37 10.79
N GLN A 116 -6.91 -3.35 10.06
CA GLN A 116 -5.50 -2.98 9.94
C GLN A 116 -4.91 -2.57 11.30
N VAL A 117 -5.65 -1.75 12.06
CA VAL A 117 -5.27 -1.37 13.43
C VAL A 117 -5.14 -2.61 14.32
N TYR A 118 -6.11 -3.53 14.27
CA TYR A 118 -6.03 -4.80 15.01
C TYR A 118 -4.77 -5.60 14.69
N LEU A 119 -4.43 -5.76 13.41
CA LEU A 119 -3.23 -6.51 13.00
C LEU A 119 -1.95 -5.83 13.47
N GLY A 120 -1.86 -4.50 13.36
CA GLY A 120 -0.73 -3.72 13.86
C GLY A 120 -0.60 -3.79 15.39
N THR A 121 -1.72 -3.67 16.12
CA THR A 121 -1.73 -3.81 17.58
C THR A 121 -1.31 -5.21 18.02
N LEU A 122 -1.82 -6.25 17.36
CA LEU A 122 -1.45 -7.63 17.66
C LEU A 122 0.05 -7.89 17.42
N ASP A 123 0.59 -7.43 16.28
CA ASP A 123 2.01 -7.54 15.96
C ASP A 123 2.88 -6.85 17.01
N LEU A 124 2.56 -5.61 17.39
CA LEU A 124 3.29 -4.88 18.43
C LEU A 124 3.19 -5.54 19.80
N ALA A 125 2.04 -6.09 20.16
CA ALA A 125 1.86 -6.77 21.44
C ALA A 125 2.65 -8.08 21.52
N ILE A 126 2.72 -8.86 20.43
CA ILE A 126 3.49 -10.10 20.35
C ILE A 126 5.00 -9.85 20.36
N HIS A 127 5.46 -8.70 19.85
CA HIS A 127 6.87 -8.32 19.82
C HIS A 127 7.25 -7.27 20.86
N GLY A 128 6.36 -7.00 21.81
CA GLY A 128 6.52 -5.98 22.84
C GLY A 128 7.42 -6.43 23.99
N GLU A 129 7.37 -5.66 25.09
CA GLU A 129 8.20 -5.91 26.28
C GLU A 129 7.77 -7.17 27.05
N GLU A 130 6.47 -7.45 27.10
CA GLU A 130 5.89 -8.57 27.86
C GLU A 130 5.00 -9.47 26.98
N PRO A 131 5.58 -10.19 26.00
CA PRO A 131 4.79 -11.03 25.11
C PRO A 131 4.36 -12.33 25.81
N PRO A 132 3.22 -12.93 25.43
CA PRO A 132 2.86 -14.25 25.91
C PRO A 132 3.94 -15.30 25.59
N VAL A 133 4.25 -16.16 26.56
CA VAL A 133 5.37 -17.11 26.46
C VAL A 133 5.00 -18.46 25.83
N ASP A 134 3.72 -18.71 25.59
CA ASP A 134 3.23 -19.95 24.99
C ASP A 134 2.12 -19.71 23.94
N ALA A 135 1.81 -20.77 23.20
CA ALA A 135 0.82 -20.71 22.12
C ALA A 135 -0.60 -20.41 22.61
N ALA A 136 -0.95 -20.81 23.84
CA ALA A 136 -2.26 -20.56 24.42
C ALA A 136 -2.43 -19.08 24.77
N GLY A 137 -1.41 -18.47 25.36
CA GLY A 137 -1.36 -17.05 25.66
C GLY A 137 -1.36 -16.18 24.40
N LEU A 138 -0.63 -16.58 23.35
CA LEU A 138 -0.67 -15.87 22.07
C LEU A 138 -2.08 -15.90 21.44
N GLN A 139 -2.75 -17.05 21.46
CA GLN A 139 -4.12 -17.17 20.96
C GLN A 139 -5.10 -16.36 21.81
N ALA A 140 -4.97 -16.40 23.15
CA ALA A 140 -5.79 -15.61 24.06
C ALA A 140 -5.64 -14.11 23.81
N LEU A 141 -4.42 -13.62 23.57
CA LEU A 141 -4.16 -12.23 23.20
C LEU A 141 -4.85 -11.86 21.87
N ALA A 142 -4.73 -12.72 20.86
CA ALA A 142 -5.37 -12.50 19.56
C ALA A 142 -6.90 -12.45 19.66
N ASP A 143 -7.50 -13.30 20.50
CA ASP A 143 -8.94 -13.36 20.77
C ASP A 143 -9.42 -12.18 21.62
N GLU A 144 -8.61 -11.70 22.56
CA GLU A 144 -8.92 -10.54 23.38
C GLU A 144 -8.90 -9.24 22.56
N LEU A 145 -7.87 -9.03 21.75
CA LEU A 145 -7.71 -7.80 20.97
C LEU A 145 -8.73 -7.67 19.84
N ARG A 146 -9.21 -8.79 19.29
CA ARG A 146 -10.07 -8.79 18.11
C ARG A 146 -11.36 -7.98 18.31
N PRO A 147 -12.24 -8.27 19.28
CA PRO A 147 -13.46 -7.49 19.48
C PRO A 147 -13.17 -6.10 20.05
N LYS A 148 -12.12 -5.95 20.87
CA LYS A 148 -11.73 -4.65 21.45
C LYS A 148 -11.34 -3.62 20.39
N VAL A 149 -10.64 -4.05 19.34
CA VAL A 149 -10.13 -3.15 18.30
C VAL A 149 -11.05 -3.15 17.08
N SER A 150 -11.43 -4.34 16.58
CA SER A 150 -12.17 -4.44 15.31
C SER A 150 -13.69 -4.44 15.43
N LEU A 151 -14.23 -4.45 16.66
CA LEU A 151 -15.67 -4.53 16.95
C LEU A 151 -16.37 -5.79 16.38
N ILE A 152 -15.59 -6.81 16.04
CA ILE A 152 -16.05 -8.08 15.47
C ILE A 152 -15.41 -9.21 16.27
N ASP A 153 -16.19 -10.21 16.68
CA ASP A 153 -15.65 -11.39 17.35
C ASP A 153 -14.85 -12.29 16.39
N ASN A 154 -13.90 -13.07 16.92
CA ASN A 154 -13.29 -14.13 16.14
C ASN A 154 -14.30 -15.25 15.86
N PRO A 155 -14.41 -15.74 14.61
CA PRO A 155 -15.22 -16.92 14.33
C PRO A 155 -14.74 -18.14 15.13
N PRO A 156 -15.62 -19.07 15.53
CA PRO A 156 -15.23 -20.28 16.24
C PRO A 156 -14.13 -21.05 15.48
N GLY A 157 -13.04 -21.39 16.18
CA GLY A 157 -11.90 -22.12 15.61
C GLY A 157 -10.95 -21.28 14.74
N CYS A 158 -11.16 -19.96 14.64
CA CYS A 158 -10.24 -19.07 13.93
C CYS A 158 -8.90 -18.96 14.68
N ASN A 159 -7.80 -19.05 13.93
CA ASN A 159 -6.46 -18.78 14.45
C ASN A 159 -5.72 -17.90 13.43
N ILE A 160 -5.72 -16.59 13.69
CA ILE A 160 -5.08 -15.61 12.81
C ILE A 160 -3.55 -15.79 12.78
N LEU A 161 -2.95 -16.24 13.87
CA LEU A 161 -1.50 -16.38 14.02
C LEU A 161 -0.92 -17.37 13.00
N ARG A 162 -1.69 -18.39 12.60
CA ARG A 162 -1.28 -19.37 11.58
C ARG A 162 -1.27 -18.83 10.15
N ASN A 163 -2.01 -17.75 9.89
CA ASN A 163 -2.16 -17.17 8.56
C ASN A 163 -1.50 -15.79 8.45
N PHE A 164 -0.99 -15.24 9.55
CA PHE A 164 -0.41 -13.92 9.59
C PHE A 164 1.11 -13.97 9.44
N GLY A 165 1.58 -14.32 8.23
CA GLY A 165 3.00 -14.52 7.94
C GLY A 165 3.91 -13.30 8.20
N HIS A 166 3.34 -12.09 8.27
CA HIS A 166 4.07 -10.86 8.57
C HIS A 166 4.65 -10.84 9.99
N LEU A 167 4.06 -11.61 10.91
CA LEU A 167 4.58 -11.74 12.28
C LEU A 167 5.99 -12.34 12.33
N MET A 168 6.43 -13.04 11.27
CA MET A 168 7.69 -13.80 11.28
C MET A 168 8.63 -13.42 10.14
N ASN A 169 8.42 -12.28 9.48
CA ASN A 169 9.29 -11.80 8.40
C ASN A 169 9.82 -10.38 8.71
N GLN A 170 10.25 -9.66 7.68
CA GLN A 170 10.75 -8.28 7.78
C GLN A 170 9.75 -7.26 8.34
N TYR A 171 8.48 -7.64 8.54
CA TYR A 171 7.43 -6.80 9.13
C TYR A 171 7.15 -7.11 10.60
N SER A 172 7.89 -8.03 11.23
CA SER A 172 7.78 -8.27 12.68
C SER A 172 8.02 -6.97 13.45
N ALA A 173 7.10 -6.64 14.36
CA ALA A 173 7.05 -5.36 15.09
C ALA A 173 6.92 -4.10 14.21
N ALA A 174 6.53 -4.26 12.95
CA ALA A 174 6.50 -3.17 11.96
C ALA A 174 5.23 -3.18 11.09
N TYR A 175 4.22 -4.01 11.40
CA TYR A 175 3.01 -4.07 10.58
C TYR A 175 2.21 -2.76 10.59
N TYR A 176 2.32 -1.95 11.65
CA TYR A 176 1.77 -0.59 11.68
C TYR A 176 2.27 0.29 10.52
N GLY A 177 3.44 -0.06 9.96
CA GLY A 177 4.05 0.62 8.83
C GLY A 177 3.16 0.70 7.60
N TYR A 178 2.23 -0.25 7.40
CA TYR A 178 1.25 -0.16 6.30
C TYR A 178 0.34 1.06 6.43
N LEU A 179 -0.29 1.28 7.60
CA LEU A 179 -1.17 2.44 7.81
C LEU A 179 -0.37 3.75 7.84
N TRP A 180 0.81 3.74 8.44
CA TRP A 180 1.68 4.92 8.46
C TRP A 180 2.12 5.31 7.05
N ALA A 181 2.52 4.34 6.23
CA ALA A 181 2.85 4.57 4.83
C ALA A 181 1.66 5.09 4.02
N GLU A 182 0.43 4.62 4.31
CA GLU A 182 -0.77 5.12 3.62
C GLU A 182 -0.96 6.61 3.89
N VAL A 183 -0.72 7.07 5.13
CA VAL A 183 -0.76 8.49 5.50
C VAL A 183 0.18 9.30 4.62
N LEU A 184 1.43 8.87 4.53
CA LEU A 184 2.44 9.54 3.70
C LEU A 184 2.09 9.50 2.22
N SER A 185 1.61 8.35 1.74
CA SER A 185 1.25 8.12 0.34
C SER A 185 0.10 9.00 -0.13
N ALA A 186 -0.93 9.18 0.70
CA ALA A 186 -2.08 10.00 0.41
C ALA A 186 -1.68 11.47 0.30
N ASP A 187 -0.80 11.94 1.19
CA ASP A 187 -0.32 13.32 1.17
C ASP A 187 0.58 13.61 -0.04
N MET A 188 1.47 12.66 -0.39
CA MET A 188 2.28 12.72 -1.60
C MET A 188 1.41 12.82 -2.86
N PHE A 189 0.40 11.96 -2.98
CA PHE A 189 -0.50 11.94 -4.13
C PHE A 189 -1.33 13.24 -4.21
N ALA A 190 -2.01 13.60 -3.12
CA ALA A 190 -2.86 14.79 -3.05
C ALA A 190 -2.09 16.07 -3.39
N THR A 191 -0.86 16.20 -2.87
CA THR A 191 -0.06 17.41 -3.03
C THR A 191 0.52 17.54 -4.45
N ARG A 192 0.94 16.43 -5.07
CA ARG A 192 1.76 16.49 -6.29
C ARG A 192 1.09 15.94 -7.55
N PHE A 193 0.05 15.10 -7.41
CA PHE A 193 -0.51 14.33 -8.52
C PHE A 193 -2.05 14.37 -8.64
N GLU A 194 -2.79 14.76 -7.60
CA GLU A 194 -4.27 14.78 -7.65
C GLU A 194 -4.81 15.72 -8.75
N ALA A 195 -4.15 16.87 -8.96
CA ALA A 195 -4.52 17.81 -10.03
C ALA A 195 -4.14 17.33 -11.44
N ASP A 196 -3.00 16.64 -11.57
CA ASP A 196 -2.53 16.05 -12.83
C ASP A 196 -1.73 14.77 -12.56
N PRO A 197 -2.35 13.58 -12.69
CA PRO A 197 -1.67 12.30 -12.43
C PRO A 197 -0.62 11.97 -13.49
N PHE A 198 -0.51 12.75 -14.57
CA PHE A 198 0.49 12.57 -15.63
C PHE A 198 1.56 13.67 -15.63
N SER A 199 1.61 14.53 -14.60
CA SER A 199 2.60 15.59 -14.50
C SER A 199 4.02 15.04 -14.53
N LYS A 200 4.73 15.30 -15.63
CA LYS A 200 6.13 14.90 -15.81
C LYS A 200 7.04 15.57 -14.78
N GLU A 201 6.74 16.83 -14.42
CA GLU A 201 7.49 17.55 -13.41
C GLU A 201 7.37 16.89 -12.04
N ALA A 202 6.14 16.60 -11.61
CA ALA A 202 5.89 15.87 -10.36
C ALA A 202 6.53 14.48 -10.37
N GLY A 203 6.40 13.74 -11.49
CA GLY A 203 7.02 12.42 -11.66
C GLY A 203 8.54 12.44 -11.56
N MET A 204 9.21 13.44 -12.15
CA MET A 204 10.66 13.59 -12.04
C MET A 204 11.10 14.04 -10.64
N ALA A 205 10.31 14.89 -9.98
CA ALA A 205 10.57 15.26 -8.59
C ALA A 205 10.43 14.04 -7.65
N TYR A 206 9.40 13.21 -7.86
CA TYR A 206 9.19 11.96 -7.12
C TYR A 206 10.33 10.98 -7.34
N ARG A 207 10.72 10.75 -8.61
CA ARG A 207 11.86 9.90 -8.93
C ARG A 207 13.13 10.34 -8.20
N LYS A 208 13.46 11.64 -8.23
CA LYS A 208 14.72 12.15 -7.65
C LYS A 208 14.70 12.25 -6.13
N GLY A 209 13.61 12.76 -5.56
CA GLY A 209 13.51 13.08 -4.14
C GLY A 209 13.02 11.93 -3.27
N VAL A 210 12.29 10.96 -3.85
CA VAL A 210 11.68 9.86 -3.10
C VAL A 210 12.29 8.52 -3.49
N LEU A 211 12.29 8.17 -4.79
CA LEU A 211 12.77 6.84 -5.21
C LEU A 211 14.29 6.72 -5.24
N ALA A 212 14.98 7.71 -5.81
CA ALA A 212 16.42 7.62 -6.06
C ALA A 212 17.25 7.58 -4.78
N VAL A 213 16.78 8.22 -3.71
CA VAL A 213 17.47 8.26 -2.41
C VAL A 213 17.38 6.94 -1.65
N GLY A 214 16.41 6.08 -1.96
CA GLY A 214 16.14 4.85 -1.23
C GLY A 214 16.04 5.08 0.28
N GLY A 215 16.79 4.31 1.07
CA GLY A 215 16.84 4.45 2.53
C GLY A 215 17.90 5.41 3.07
N VAL A 216 18.55 6.23 2.23
CA VAL A 216 19.65 7.10 2.64
C VAL A 216 19.12 8.40 3.24
N GLY A 217 19.68 8.86 4.36
CA GLY A 217 19.29 10.12 4.99
C GLY A 217 18.00 10.00 5.80
N LYS A 218 17.39 11.13 6.16
CA LYS A 218 16.13 11.14 6.91
C LYS A 218 14.96 11.22 5.96
N ILE A 219 14.10 10.20 5.97
CA ILE A 219 12.89 10.13 5.15
C ILE A 219 12.01 11.39 5.33
N ALA A 220 11.86 11.88 6.55
CA ALA A 220 11.10 13.10 6.82
C ALA A 220 11.65 14.32 6.07
N GLU A 221 12.98 14.46 5.94
CA GLU A 221 13.60 15.58 5.20
C GLU A 221 13.36 15.44 3.69
N HIS A 222 13.42 14.22 3.15
CA HIS A 222 13.11 13.94 1.74
C HIS A 222 11.65 14.22 1.41
N LEU A 223 10.73 13.80 2.28
CA LEU A 223 9.31 14.08 2.15
C LEU A 223 9.01 15.56 2.30
N GLU A 224 9.63 16.26 3.25
CA GLU A 224 9.50 17.72 3.37
C GLU A 224 9.97 18.43 2.10
N GLY A 225 11.09 17.99 1.51
CA GLY A 225 11.58 18.51 0.23
C GLY A 225 10.63 18.20 -0.94
N PHE A 226 10.02 17.02 -0.96
CA PHE A 226 9.07 16.63 -2.00
C PHE A 226 7.70 17.30 -1.85
N LEU A 227 7.21 17.51 -0.64
CA LEU A 227 5.92 18.12 -0.35
C LEU A 227 5.99 19.65 -0.28
N GLY A 228 7.18 20.22 -0.02
CA GLY A 228 7.38 21.63 0.28
C GLY A 228 6.93 22.04 1.70
N ARG A 229 6.52 21.05 2.51
CA ARG A 229 6.02 21.20 3.89
C ARG A 229 6.12 19.85 4.60
N LYS A 230 5.88 19.85 5.92
CA LYS A 230 5.71 18.60 6.67
C LYS A 230 4.51 17.80 6.16
N ALA A 231 4.65 16.47 6.20
CA ALA A 231 3.56 15.56 5.90
C ALA A 231 2.43 15.72 6.93
N THR A 232 1.20 15.54 6.48
CA THR A 232 -0.03 15.66 7.27
C THR A 232 -0.99 14.52 6.96
N GLU A 233 -1.89 14.20 7.87
CA GLU A 233 -2.90 13.15 7.69
C GLU A 233 -4.17 13.60 6.96
N ASP A 234 -4.33 14.89 6.69
CA ASP A 234 -5.56 15.46 6.09
C ASP A 234 -5.97 14.78 4.79
N ALA A 235 -5.01 14.52 3.90
CA ALA A 235 -5.26 13.83 2.64
C ALA A 235 -5.70 12.37 2.86
N PHE A 236 -5.10 11.69 3.83
CA PHE A 236 -5.47 10.33 4.19
C PHE A 236 -6.90 10.28 4.74
N LEU A 237 -7.22 11.09 5.75
CA LEU A 237 -8.56 11.16 6.34
C LEU A 237 -9.62 11.48 5.29
N ARG A 238 -9.39 12.50 4.44
CA ARG A 238 -10.28 12.85 3.33
C ARG A 238 -10.47 11.68 2.38
N SER A 239 -9.40 10.98 2.01
CA SER A 239 -9.46 9.84 1.07
C SER A 239 -10.31 8.68 1.60
N ARG A 240 -10.36 8.51 2.94
CA ARG A 240 -11.18 7.51 3.64
C ARG A 240 -12.59 7.98 3.96
N GLY A 241 -12.96 9.20 3.56
CA GLY A 241 -14.27 9.78 3.87
C GLY A 241 -14.44 10.21 5.33
N ILE A 242 -13.34 10.34 6.08
CA ILE A 242 -13.33 10.86 7.45
C ILE A 242 -13.18 12.38 7.35
N THR A 243 -14.23 13.11 7.69
CA THR A 243 -14.15 14.57 7.87
C THR A 243 -13.73 14.89 9.30
N ALA A 244 -12.96 15.96 9.48
CA ALA A 244 -12.76 16.53 10.82
C ALA A 244 -14.13 16.79 11.47
N ALA A 245 -14.24 16.43 12.75
CA ALA A 245 -15.45 16.66 13.54
C ALA A 245 -15.74 18.16 13.71
#